data_AF-A0A2R4S986-F1
#
_entry.id   AF-A0A2R4S986-F1
#
_cell.length_a   1.000
_cell.length_b   1.000
_cell.length_c   1.000
_cell.angle_alpha   90.00
_cell.angle_beta   90.00
_cell.angle_gamma   90.00
#
_symmetry.space_group_name_H-M   'P 1'
#
loop_
_entity.id
_entity.type
_entity.pdbx_description
1 polymer ?
#
loop_
_entity_poly.entity_id
_entity_poly.type
_entity_poly.pdbx_seq_one_letter_code
_entity_poly.pdbx_strand_id
1 'polypeptide(L)'
;TGDKIETAINIGIAANLIDNYAEQFIYTEELHVDPSGLMKKLDEDILKIEKALNLPHFDFEEYQKSEKDSMEGETTKRGWRFPFFGWYKERKKKLSLDREMFKKANHSVNHVLIVDGTVIDRLLDERFEMKFFY
;
A
#
# COMPACT_ATOMS: atom_id res chain seq x y z
N THR A 1 -17.57 -0.39 -14.17
CA THR A 1 -18.87 -0.38 -14.89
C THR A 1 -19.25 1.05 -15.14
N GLY A 2 -19.95 1.40 -16.22
CA GLY A 2 -20.50 2.75 -16.41
C GLY A 2 -21.77 3.02 -15.59
N ASP A 3 -21.95 2.28 -14.50
CA ASP A 3 -23.15 2.24 -13.67
C ASP A 3 -22.75 2.56 -12.23
N LYS A 4 -23.71 2.96 -11.40
CA LYS A 4 -23.46 3.41 -10.03
C LYS A 4 -22.68 2.38 -9.21
N ILE A 5 -21.87 2.86 -8.26
CA ILE A 5 -21.01 2.02 -7.45
C ILE A 5 -21.79 0.99 -6.61
N GLU A 6 -22.99 1.36 -6.16
CA GLU A 6 -23.88 0.46 -5.43
C GLU A 6 -24.29 -0.75 -6.28
N THR A 7 -24.49 -0.54 -7.59
CA THR A 7 -24.79 -1.65 -8.51
C THR A 7 -23.58 -2.58 -8.63
N ALA A 8 -22.37 -2.03 -8.75
CA ALA A 8 -21.15 -2.84 -8.80
C ALA A 8 -20.94 -3.65 -7.52
N ILE A 9 -21.19 -3.05 -6.35
CA ILE A 9 -21.15 -3.74 -5.05
C ILE A 9 -22.17 -4.87 -5.01
N ASN A 10 -23.43 -4.60 -5.39
CA ASN A 10 -24.50 -5.60 -5.37
C ASN A 10 -24.20 -6.78 -6.31
N ILE A 11 -23.62 -6.52 -7.49
CA ILE A 11 -23.17 -7.57 -8.40
C ILE A 11 -22.03 -8.37 -7.76
N GLY A 12 -21.05 -7.70 -7.14
CA GLY A 12 -19.95 -8.36 -6.44
C GLY A 12 -20.42 -9.29 -5.32
N ILE A 13 -21.41 -8.84 -4.53
CA ILE A 13 -22.06 -9.64 -3.49
C ILE A 13 -22.80 -10.83 -4.11
N ALA A 14 -23.66 -10.60 -5.11
CA ALA A 14 -24.44 -11.64 -5.76
C ALA A 14 -23.56 -12.71 -6.44
N ALA A 15 -22.37 -12.31 -6.92
CA ALA A 15 -21.38 -13.19 -7.51
C ALA A 15 -20.46 -13.87 -6.48
N ASN A 16 -20.66 -13.68 -5.17
CA ASN A 16 -19.78 -14.15 -4.09
C ASN A 16 -18.32 -13.67 -4.21
N LEU A 17 -18.10 -12.53 -4.88
CA LEU A 17 -16.79 -11.87 -4.97
C LEU A 17 -16.54 -10.94 -3.78
N ILE A 18 -17.61 -10.43 -3.19
CA ILE A 18 -17.60 -9.55 -2.02
C ILE A 18 -18.44 -10.20 -0.92
N ASP A 19 -17.87 -10.33 0.27
CA ASP A 19 -18.62 -10.73 1.46
C ASP A 19 -19.40 -9.54 2.01
N ASN A 20 -20.64 -9.78 2.43
CA ASN A 20 -21.50 -8.77 3.05
C ASN A 20 -20.90 -8.18 4.33
N TYR A 21 -20.00 -8.92 5.00
CA TYR A 21 -19.32 -8.49 6.21
C TYR A 21 -17.92 -7.94 5.96
N ALA A 22 -17.50 -7.85 4.70
CA ALA A 22 -16.20 -7.28 4.39
C ALA A 22 -16.17 -5.77 4.65
N GLU A 23 -15.06 -5.28 5.21
CA GLU A 23 -14.76 -3.86 5.28
C GLU A 23 -14.41 -3.35 3.89
N GLN A 24 -15.10 -2.30 3.43
CA GLN A 24 -14.99 -1.79 2.07
C GLN A 24 -14.19 -0.47 2.06
N PHE A 25 -13.12 -0.45 1.28
CA PHE A 25 -12.34 0.73 0.98
C PHE A 25 -12.74 1.26 -0.39
N ILE A 26 -13.47 2.37 -0.43
CA ILE A 26 -14.10 2.87 -1.64
C ILE A 26 -13.39 4.13 -2.15
N TYR A 27 -13.01 4.13 -3.43
CA TYR A 27 -12.36 5.23 -4.13
C TYR A 27 -13.19 5.63 -5.36
N THR A 28 -13.95 6.71 -5.25
CA THR A 28 -14.85 7.23 -6.31
C THR A 28 -14.30 8.47 -7.00
N GLU A 29 -14.88 8.81 -8.15
CA GLU A 29 -14.54 10.00 -8.96
C GLU A 29 -14.46 11.32 -8.18
N GLU A 30 -15.18 11.48 -7.06
CA GLU A 30 -15.12 12.68 -6.22
C GLU A 30 -13.71 12.92 -5.66
N LEU A 31 -12.97 11.84 -5.39
CA LEU A 31 -11.59 11.87 -4.92
C LEU A 31 -10.59 12.14 -6.07
N HIS A 32 -11.03 12.07 -7.32
CA HIS A 32 -10.22 12.43 -8.48
C HIS A 32 -9.90 13.93 -8.47
N VAL A 33 -10.70 14.80 -7.86
CA VAL A 33 -10.50 16.26 -8.02
C VAL A 33 -9.31 16.77 -7.20
N ASP A 34 -9.01 16.16 -6.06
CA ASP A 34 -7.97 16.61 -5.12
C ASP A 34 -6.91 15.52 -4.86
N PRO A 35 -5.72 15.61 -5.48
CA PRO A 35 -4.61 14.70 -5.22
C PRO A 35 -4.21 14.62 -3.74
N SER A 36 -4.36 15.72 -3.00
CA SER A 36 -3.96 15.77 -1.59
C SER A 36 -4.96 15.02 -0.70
N GLY A 37 -6.26 15.18 -0.96
CA GLY A 37 -7.34 14.40 -0.37
C GLY A 37 -7.23 12.91 -0.68
N LEU A 38 -6.88 12.55 -1.93
CA LEU A 38 -6.64 11.16 -2.32
C LEU A 38 -5.48 10.52 -1.54
N MET A 39 -4.35 11.24 -1.42
CA MET A 39 -3.19 10.76 -0.66
C MET A 39 -3.53 10.59 0.83
N LYS A 40 -4.23 11.57 1.41
CA LYS A 40 -4.65 11.52 2.81
C LYS A 40 -5.56 10.33 3.09
N LYS A 41 -6.51 10.06 2.19
CA LYS A 41 -7.40 8.91 2.30
C LYS A 41 -6.62 7.59 2.22
N LEU A 42 -5.65 7.50 1.30
CA LEU A 42 -4.78 6.34 1.17
C LEU A 42 -3.99 6.09 2.46
N ASP A 43 -3.43 7.14 3.06
CA ASP A 43 -2.72 7.04 4.36
C ASP A 43 -3.64 6.59 5.50
N GLU A 44 -4.87 7.13 5.56
CA GLU A 44 -5.86 6.72 6.56
C GLU A 44 -6.28 5.26 6.41
N ASP A 45 -6.46 4.79 5.17
CA ASP A 45 -6.87 3.42 4.88
C ASP A 45 -5.72 2.42 5.14
N ILE A 46 -4.48 2.77 4.81
CA ILE A 46 -3.28 2.00 5.19
C ILE A 46 -3.21 1.84 6.71
N LEU A 47 -3.37 2.94 7.47
CA LEU A 47 -3.34 2.90 8.94
C LEU A 47 -4.45 2.03 9.53
N LYS A 48 -5.63 1.96 8.90
CA LYS A 48 -6.71 1.06 9.34
C LYS A 48 -6.33 -0.39 9.11
N ILE A 49 -5.81 -0.73 7.93
CA ILE A 49 -5.40 -2.09 7.59
C ILE A 49 -4.24 -2.54 8.49
N GLU A 50 -3.23 -1.69 8.72
CA GLU A 50 -2.11 -2.02 9.61
C GLU A 50 -2.59 -2.33 11.03
N LYS A 51 -3.56 -1.56 11.55
CA LYS A 51 -4.17 -1.84 12.86
C LYS A 51 -4.98 -3.13 12.85
N ALA A 52 -5.80 -3.36 11.82
CA ALA A 52 -6.61 -4.56 11.69
C ALA A 52 -5.74 -5.83 11.60
N LEU A 53 -4.61 -5.75 10.92
CA LEU A 53 -3.64 -6.83 10.75
C LEU A 53 -2.59 -6.91 11.87
N ASN A 54 -2.64 -6.01 12.85
CA ASN A 54 -1.64 -5.87 13.92
C ASN A 54 -0.20 -5.77 13.38
N LEU A 55 -0.02 -4.97 12.33
CA LEU A 55 1.27 -4.69 11.70
C LEU A 55 1.86 -3.40 12.28
N PRO A 56 3.21 -3.33 12.39
CA PRO A 56 3.87 -2.07 12.71
C PRO A 56 3.65 -1.06 11.58
N HIS A 57 3.45 0.21 11.92
CA HIS A 57 3.27 1.26 10.93
C HIS A 57 4.51 1.41 10.04
N PHE A 58 4.29 1.44 8.73
CA PHE A 58 5.36 1.60 7.75
C PHE A 58 5.69 3.07 7.51
N ASP A 59 6.97 3.42 7.71
CA ASP A 59 7.48 4.76 7.42
C ASP A 59 7.96 4.84 5.96
N PHE A 60 7.11 5.39 5.11
CA PHE A 60 7.38 5.58 3.69
C PHE A 60 8.48 6.62 3.42
N GLU A 61 8.63 7.63 4.27
CA GLU A 61 9.63 8.70 4.10
C GLU A 61 11.03 8.17 4.40
N GLU A 62 11.17 7.40 5.48
CA GLU A 62 12.41 6.71 5.82
C GLU A 62 12.79 5.70 4.72
N TYR A 63 11.81 4.96 4.19
CA TYR A 63 12.04 4.00 3.10
C TYR A 63 12.57 4.69 1.84
N GLN A 64 11.91 5.76 1.37
CA GLN A 64 12.36 6.50 0.19
C GLN A 64 13.76 7.10 0.36
N LYS A 65 14.08 7.58 1.56
CA LYS A 65 15.41 8.10 1.86
C LYS A 65 16.48 6.99 1.77
N SER A 66 16.19 5.83 2.34
CA SER A 66 17.10 4.67 2.29
C SER A 66 17.33 4.14 0.87
N GLU A 67 16.29 4.15 0.02
CA GLU A 67 16.41 3.77 -1.40
C GLU A 67 17.33 4.74 -2.16
N LYS A 68 17.13 6.05 -1.99
CA LYS A 68 17.96 7.10 -2.63
C LYS A 68 19.43 6.99 -2.21
N ASP A 69 19.69 6.84 -0.91
CA ASP A 69 21.06 6.68 -0.38
C ASP A 69 21.74 5.42 -0.94
N SER A 70 20.97 4.35 -1.17
CA SER A 70 21.50 3.10 -1.75
C SER A 70 21.82 3.21 -3.25
N MET A 71 21.07 4.01 -4.01
CA MET A 71 21.34 4.28 -5.43
C MET A 71 22.50 5.26 -5.63
N GLU A 72 22.63 6.29 -4.78
CA GLU A 72 23.77 7.22 -4.84
C GLU A 72 25.11 6.55 -4.45
N GLY A 73 25.07 5.59 -3.52
CA GLY A 73 26.23 4.82 -3.07
C GLY A 73 26.84 3.87 -4.11
N GLU A 74 26.11 3.51 -5.18
CA GLU A 74 26.62 2.60 -6.22
C GLU A 74 27.50 3.29 -7.27
N THR A 75 27.42 4.62 -7.43
CA THR A 75 28.18 5.34 -8.47
C THR A 75 29.53 5.87 -8.00
N THR A 76 29.81 5.88 -6.69
CA THR A 76 31.11 6.33 -6.17
C THR A 76 31.56 5.49 -4.98
N LYS A 77 32.50 4.57 -5.22
CA LYS A 77 33.69 4.27 -4.37
C LYS A 77 34.33 2.93 -4.73
N ARG A 78 35.19 2.94 -5.77
CA ARG A 78 36.41 2.11 -5.75
C ARG A 78 37.47 2.90 -4.97
N GLY A 79 37.55 2.71 -3.66
CA GLY A 79 38.56 3.41 -2.86
C GLY A 79 38.51 3.12 -1.38
N TRP A 80 39.37 2.18 -0.97
CA TRP A 80 39.83 1.85 0.39
C TRP A 80 38.95 1.03 1.35
N ARG A 81 39.60 -0.07 1.77
CA ARG A 81 39.22 -1.00 2.83
C ARG A 81 39.44 -0.37 4.20
N PHE A 82 38.48 -0.55 5.10
CA PHE A 82 38.72 -0.74 6.54
C PHE A 82 37.79 -1.86 7.04
N PRO A 83 38.31 -2.91 7.68
CA PRO A 83 37.49 -3.82 8.48
C PRO A 83 37.27 -3.17 9.86
N PHE A 84 36.23 -3.57 10.61
CA PHE A 84 35.95 -3.18 12.01
C PHE A 84 34.96 -2.02 12.29
N PHE A 85 33.79 -1.98 11.64
CA PHE A 85 32.58 -1.50 12.33
C PHE A 85 31.37 -2.39 11.98
N GLY A 86 30.62 -2.75 13.01
CA GLY A 86 29.68 -3.88 13.04
C GLY A 86 28.63 -3.86 11.93
N TRP A 87 28.50 -5.02 11.28
CA TRP A 87 27.35 -5.36 10.43
C TRP A 87 26.08 -5.44 11.29
N TYR A 88 25.49 -4.28 11.60
CA TYR A 88 24.04 -4.20 11.61
C TYR A 88 23.63 -4.02 10.15
N LYS A 89 23.45 -5.14 9.44
CA LYS A 89 22.64 -5.12 8.22
C LYS A 89 21.24 -4.73 8.68
N GLU A 90 20.91 -3.45 8.59
CA GLU A 90 19.52 -2.99 8.64
C GLU A 90 18.75 -3.88 7.67
N ARG A 91 17.79 -4.64 8.21
CA ARG A 91 16.90 -5.42 7.37
C ARG A 91 16.14 -4.40 6.55
N LYS A 92 16.42 -4.33 5.25
CA LYS A 92 15.64 -3.52 4.30
C LYS A 92 14.16 -3.77 4.60
N LYS A 93 13.43 -2.73 5.04
CA LYS A 93 11.98 -2.80 5.25
C LYS A 93 11.39 -3.20 3.91
N LYS A 94 10.72 -4.34 3.83
CA LYS A 94 10.10 -4.80 2.58
C LYS A 94 8.71 -4.20 2.49
N LEU A 95 8.38 -3.62 1.34
CA LEU A 95 7.03 -3.16 1.01
C LEU A 95 6.04 -4.32 0.94
N SER A 96 6.50 -5.52 0.61
CA SER A 96 5.63 -6.70 0.52
C SER A 96 5.47 -7.37 1.89
N LEU A 97 4.23 -7.55 2.33
CA LEU A 97 3.90 -8.49 3.40
C LEU A 97 4.10 -9.93 2.93
N ASP A 98 4.60 -10.78 3.82
CA ASP A 98 4.69 -12.22 3.56
C ASP A 98 3.27 -12.81 3.51
N ARG A 99 2.90 -13.36 2.35
CA ARG A 99 1.60 -13.99 2.09
C ARG A 99 1.27 -15.06 3.13
N GLU A 100 2.25 -15.80 3.64
CA GLU A 100 2.04 -16.85 4.64
C GLU A 100 1.76 -16.26 6.03
N MET A 101 2.42 -15.15 6.37
CA MET A 101 2.10 -14.40 7.58
C MET A 101 0.71 -13.77 7.49
N PHE A 102 0.38 -13.19 6.34
CA PHE A 102 -0.94 -12.62 6.07
C PHE A 102 -2.03 -13.68 6.19
N LYS A 103 -1.89 -14.85 5.56
CA LYS A 103 -2.89 -15.93 5.66
C LYS A 103 -3.14 -16.39 7.10
N LYS A 104 -2.10 -16.44 7.94
CA LYS A 104 -2.22 -16.83 9.35
C LYS A 104 -2.90 -15.74 10.20
N ALA A 105 -2.68 -14.47 9.88
CA ALA A 105 -3.34 -13.35 10.54
C ALA A 105 -4.81 -13.16 10.11
N ASN A 106 -5.15 -13.54 8.86
CA ASN A 106 -6.43 -13.22 8.21
C ASN A 106 -7.50 -14.31 8.25
N HIS A 107 -7.49 -15.20 9.25
CA HIS A 107 -8.61 -16.14 9.39
C HIS A 107 -9.96 -15.46 9.71
N SER A 108 -9.99 -14.14 9.97
CA SER A 108 -11.19 -13.44 10.46
C SER A 108 -11.52 -12.08 9.84
N VAL A 109 -10.70 -11.50 8.94
CA VAL A 109 -10.95 -10.15 8.42
C VAL A 109 -10.97 -10.15 6.90
N ASN A 110 -12.11 -9.78 6.34
CA ASN A 110 -12.33 -9.71 4.91
C ASN A 110 -12.32 -8.23 4.52
N HIS A 111 -11.34 -7.81 3.73
CA HIS A 111 -11.20 -6.42 3.28
C HIS A 111 -11.35 -6.39 1.76
N VAL A 112 -12.13 -5.43 1.26
CA VAL A 112 -12.37 -5.26 -0.18
C VAL A 112 -12.04 -3.83 -0.58
N LEU A 113 -11.20 -3.70 -1.60
CA LEU A 113 -10.87 -2.43 -2.23
C LEU A 113 -11.72 -2.26 -3.49
N ILE A 114 -12.47 -1.17 -3.56
CA ILE A 114 -13.34 -0.82 -4.68
C ILE A 114 -12.86 0.51 -5.25
N VAL A 115 -12.43 0.48 -6.50
CA VAL A 115 -11.82 1.65 -7.16
C VAL A 115 -12.57 1.94 -8.45
N ASP A 116 -12.97 3.19 -8.61
CA ASP A 116 -13.48 3.72 -9.86
C ASP A 116 -12.37 3.76 -10.93
N GLY A 117 -12.70 3.38 -12.16
CA GLY A 117 -11.76 3.38 -13.28
C GLY A 117 -11.18 4.76 -13.62
N THR A 118 -11.80 5.85 -13.18
CA THR A 118 -11.23 7.21 -13.32
C THR A 118 -10.21 7.56 -12.23
N VAL A 119 -10.27 6.87 -11.09
CA VAL A 119 -9.37 7.10 -9.95
C VAL A 119 -8.16 6.17 -10.02
N ILE A 120 -8.33 4.96 -10.56
CA ILE A 120 -7.23 3.99 -10.69
C ILE A 120 -6.05 4.57 -11.46
N ASP A 121 -6.30 5.31 -12.54
CA ASP A 121 -5.23 5.92 -13.34
C ASP A 121 -4.35 6.85 -12.50
N ARG A 122 -4.94 7.59 -11.54
CA ARG A 122 -4.18 8.43 -10.61
C ARG A 122 -3.48 7.65 -9.51
N LEU A 123 -4.11 6.59 -9.01
CA LEU A 123 -3.48 5.72 -8.01
C LEU A 123 -2.25 4.99 -8.57
N LEU A 124 -2.18 4.84 -9.89
CA LEU A 124 -1.04 4.29 -10.62
C LEU A 124 0.03 5.34 -10.98
N ASP A 125 -0.18 6.63 -10.71
CA ASP A 125 0.88 7.64 -10.86
C ASP A 125 1.99 7.40 -9.83
N GLU A 126 3.25 7.70 -10.19
CA GLU A 126 4.45 7.52 -9.34
C GLU A 126 4.31 8.12 -7.93
N ARG A 127 3.46 9.14 -7.79
CA ARG A 127 3.18 9.82 -6.52
C ARG A 127 2.45 8.92 -5.52
N PHE A 128 1.56 8.06 -6.01
CA PHE A 128 0.66 7.22 -5.21
C PHE A 128 1.07 5.75 -5.23
N GLU A 129 1.70 5.31 -6.33
CA GLU A 129 2.01 3.93 -6.64
C GLU A 129 2.58 3.15 -5.45
N MET A 130 3.62 3.69 -4.79
CA MET A 130 4.28 3.00 -3.68
C MET A 130 3.33 2.72 -2.50
N LYS A 131 2.46 3.67 -2.16
CA LYS A 131 1.48 3.51 -1.08
C LYS A 131 0.28 2.69 -1.53
N PHE A 132 -0.11 2.78 -2.80
CA PHE A 132 -1.23 2.05 -3.36
C PHE A 132 -0.96 0.53 -3.44
N PHE A 133 0.28 0.14 -3.73
CA PHE A 133 0.69 -1.28 -3.80
C PHE A 133 1.16 -1.88 -2.47
N TYR A 134 1.28 -1.08 -1.41
CA TYR A 134 1.58 -1.54 -0.05
C TYR A 134 0.33 -2.19 0.58
#